data_AF-A0A924TX80-F1
#
_entry.id   AF-A0A924TX80-F1
#
_cell.length_a   1.000
_cell.length_b   1.000
_cell.length_c   1.000
_cell.angle_alpha   90.00
_cell.angle_beta   90.00
_cell.angle_gamma   90.00
#
_symmetry.space_group_name_H-M   'P 1'
#
loop_
_entity.id
_entity.type
_entity.pdbx_description
1 polymer ?
#
loop_
_entity_poly.entity_id
_entity_poly.type
_entity_poly.pdbx_seq_one_letter_code
_entity_poly.pdbx_strand_id
1 'polypeptide(L)'
;MIGWQDQRQSLSWTIDVPTAADYQATALLSVDSQVPVMLTVSSAGASSSALFKVDSRGYQSRSTIETPLRLGKGRNVVTLRLTPTPGDAPFQAELLALELTRPTVRAALHQQALETRADVRWMARETFGVGFHWTKRTMPRSGPANPYAQAVADFDVDRFAEQVASTGASFVYLTTSHSDQYLPAPIKALDAILPGRTTSRDLIADLIAALKKRQIKLFLYYHLGPIEDPAWSAATHMWDSNPTRFFANWQTIISEMGARYGKDLAGWWFDDGVYNYYYRSPDWASLAKAAKVGNSERAVCFNSWKAASATEFQDYFCGEEIAPGGLNAFLNTDGSINGTLPEGGDGRIATGQFAGLQAAAMFVVETDWVHTP
;
A
#
# COMPACT_ATOMS: atom_id res chain seq x y z
N MET A 1 3.66 9.16 18.73
CA MET A 1 3.69 10.50 18.11
C MET A 1 3.49 11.54 19.19
N ILE A 2 4.16 12.68 19.10
CA ILE A 2 3.92 13.84 19.97
C ILE A 2 2.82 14.65 19.29
N GLY A 3 1.71 14.90 19.98
CA GLY A 3 0.66 15.77 19.45
C GLY A 3 1.05 17.24 19.59
N TRP A 4 0.99 17.98 18.48
CA TRP A 4 1.01 19.45 18.50
C TRP A 4 -0.36 19.94 18.94
N GLN A 5 -0.38 20.73 20.02
CA GLN A 5 -1.57 21.40 20.57
C GLN A 5 -1.32 22.90 20.77
N ASP A 6 -0.08 23.35 20.57
CA ASP A 6 0.35 24.72 20.79
C ASP A 6 1.32 25.16 19.67
N GLN A 7 1.07 26.33 19.09
CA GLN A 7 1.87 26.91 18.00
C GLN A 7 3.35 27.17 18.38
N ARG A 8 3.66 27.19 19.68
CA ARG A 8 5.03 27.33 20.20
C ARG A 8 5.83 26.03 20.07
N GLN A 9 5.15 24.88 19.97
CA GLN A 9 5.79 23.57 19.83
C GLN A 9 6.48 23.46 18.47
N SER A 10 7.61 22.74 18.47
CA SER A 10 8.41 22.51 17.27
C SER A 10 9.15 21.19 17.36
N LEU A 11 9.43 20.59 16.20
CA LEU A 11 10.27 19.40 16.09
C LEU A 11 11.59 19.84 15.48
N SER A 12 12.71 19.55 16.13
CA SER A 12 14.03 19.85 15.59
C SER A 12 14.87 18.60 15.56
N TRP A 13 15.54 18.35 14.44
CA TRP A 13 16.48 17.25 14.30
C TRP A 13 17.71 17.71 13.52
N THR A 14 18.80 16.97 13.70
CA THR A 14 20.02 17.19 12.94
C THR A 14 20.04 16.26 11.74
N ILE A 15 20.39 16.79 10.57
CA ILE A 15 20.72 15.99 9.38
C ILE A 15 22.13 16.33 8.90
N ASP A 16 22.81 15.33 8.34
CA ASP A 16 24.06 15.53 7.62
C ASP A 16 23.80 15.53 6.12
N VAL A 17 24.13 16.65 5.47
CA VAL A 17 23.88 16.86 4.05
C VAL A 17 25.19 16.69 3.29
N PRO A 18 25.33 15.67 2.42
CA PRO A 18 26.61 15.35 1.79
C PRO A 18 27.08 16.45 0.82
N THR A 19 26.14 17.21 0.24
CA THR A 19 26.42 18.33 -0.67
C THR A 19 25.31 19.35 -0.54
N ALA A 20 25.69 20.63 -0.44
CA ALA A 20 24.72 21.73 -0.32
C ALA A 20 23.74 21.71 -1.50
N ALA A 21 22.44 21.71 -1.21
CA ALA A 21 21.39 21.55 -2.20
C ALA A 21 20.06 22.15 -1.71
N ASP A 22 19.13 22.29 -2.65
CA ASP A 22 17.75 22.70 -2.38
C ASP A 22 16.88 21.47 -2.13
N TYR A 23 16.07 21.53 -1.08
CA TYR A 23 15.18 20.44 -0.66
C TYR A 23 13.75 20.96 -0.54
N GLN A 24 12.80 20.27 -1.16
CA GLN A 24 11.39 20.42 -0.85
C GLN A 24 11.04 19.55 0.35
N ALA A 25 10.13 20.04 1.17
CA ALA A 25 9.63 19.30 2.33
C ALA A 25 8.22 18.79 2.04
N THR A 26 8.00 17.48 2.21
CA THR A 26 6.67 16.88 2.13
C THR A 26 6.29 16.31 3.49
N ALA A 27 5.17 16.74 4.05
CA ALA A 27 4.68 16.24 5.33
C ALA A 27 3.42 15.38 5.16
N LEU A 28 3.37 14.29 5.92
CA LEU A 28 2.15 13.52 6.18
C LEU A 28 1.67 13.87 7.58
N LEU A 29 0.58 14.62 7.64
CA LEU A 29 0.01 15.16 8.86
C LEU A 29 -1.40 14.63 9.04
N SER A 30 -1.75 14.37 10.29
CA SER A 30 -3.13 14.40 10.75
C SER A 30 -3.34 15.73 11.44
N VAL A 31 -4.39 16.44 11.09
CA VAL A 31 -4.77 17.70 11.73
C VAL A 31 -6.27 17.63 12.00
N ASP A 32 -6.77 18.31 13.03
CA ASP A 32 -8.21 18.49 13.13
C ASP A 32 -8.75 19.13 11.85
N SER A 33 -9.68 18.41 11.20
CA SER A 33 -10.43 18.80 10.01
C SER A 33 -10.96 20.23 9.98
N GLN A 34 -11.11 20.89 11.13
CA GLN A 34 -11.67 22.23 11.23
C GLN A 34 -10.63 23.36 11.17
N VAL A 35 -9.33 23.06 11.25
CA VAL A 35 -8.28 24.09 11.39
C VAL A 35 -7.17 23.90 10.36
N PRO A 36 -7.08 24.76 9.33
CA PRO A 36 -5.93 24.81 8.45
C PRO A 36 -4.65 25.12 9.25
N VAL A 37 -3.53 24.52 8.88
CA VAL A 37 -2.23 24.77 9.54
C VAL A 37 -1.17 25.20 8.54
N MET A 38 -0.43 26.24 8.86
CA MET A 38 0.79 26.62 8.15
C MET A 38 1.91 25.69 8.58
N LEU A 39 2.41 24.90 7.64
CA LEU A 39 3.60 24.07 7.79
C LEU A 39 4.82 24.94 7.49
N THR A 40 5.73 25.11 8.45
CA THR A 40 6.98 25.87 8.24
C THR A 40 8.18 24.99 8.56
N VAL A 41 9.10 24.86 7.59
CA VAL A 41 10.39 24.19 7.77
C VAL A 41 11.48 25.24 7.69
N SER A 42 12.42 25.23 8.63
CA SER A 42 13.50 26.21 8.70
C SER A 42 14.86 25.59 9.02
N SER A 43 15.93 26.20 8.52
CA SER A 43 17.31 25.88 8.88
C SER A 43 18.21 27.11 8.70
N ALA A 44 19.14 27.34 9.63
CA ALA A 44 20.16 28.41 9.56
C ALA A 44 19.62 29.81 9.17
N GLY A 45 18.43 30.18 9.66
CA GLY A 45 17.79 31.48 9.39
C GLY A 45 16.96 31.55 8.09
N ALA A 46 17.02 30.53 7.24
CA ALA A 46 16.11 30.37 6.12
C ALA A 46 14.85 29.59 6.55
N SER A 47 13.71 29.91 5.94
CA SER A 47 12.46 29.17 6.14
C SER A 47 11.68 29.05 4.84
N SER A 48 10.84 28.04 4.78
CA SER A 48 9.87 27.83 3.70
C SER A 48 8.60 27.30 4.31
N SER A 49 7.46 27.73 3.76
CA SER A 49 6.15 27.43 4.34
C SER A 49 5.13 27.09 3.27
N ALA A 50 4.18 26.23 3.62
CA ALA A 50 2.98 26.00 2.83
C ALA A 50 1.78 25.83 3.74
N LEU A 51 0.62 26.27 3.25
CA LEU A 51 -0.64 26.02 3.92
C LEU A 51 -1.03 24.56 3.71
N PHE A 52 -1.14 23.81 4.80
CA PHE A 52 -1.77 22.51 4.82
C PHE A 52 -3.28 22.70 4.92
N LYS A 53 -3.99 22.41 3.84
CA LYS A 53 -5.45 22.36 3.83
C LYS A 53 -5.87 20.99 4.31
N VAL A 54 -6.72 20.95 5.33
CA VAL A 54 -7.20 19.70 5.91
C VAL A 54 -8.44 19.27 5.14
N ASP A 55 -8.30 18.26 4.29
CA ASP A 55 -9.45 17.73 3.53
C ASP A 55 -10.17 16.61 4.31
N SER A 56 -9.53 16.03 5.33
CA SER A 56 -10.05 14.89 6.10
C SER A 56 -9.22 14.62 7.39
N ARG A 57 -9.80 13.93 8.38
CA ARG A 57 -9.10 13.52 9.62
C ARG A 57 -8.16 12.34 9.40
N GLY A 58 -7.04 12.29 10.13
CA GLY A 58 -6.04 11.21 10.02
C GLY A 58 -4.95 11.51 8.98
N TYR A 59 -4.09 10.52 8.68
CA TYR A 59 -2.93 10.68 7.78
C TYR A 59 -3.27 10.61 6.29
N GLN A 60 -4.44 11.12 5.93
CA GLN A 60 -5.04 10.98 4.62
C GLN A 60 -4.46 11.95 3.58
N SER A 61 -3.70 12.95 4.02
CA SER A 61 -3.23 14.06 3.19
C SER A 61 -1.72 14.25 3.27
N ARG A 62 -1.12 14.47 2.10
CA ARG A 62 0.28 14.89 1.91
C ARG A 62 0.29 16.37 1.56
N SER A 63 1.21 17.14 2.14
CA SER A 63 1.47 18.52 1.71
C SER A 63 2.94 18.74 1.41
N THR A 64 3.21 19.27 0.22
CA THR A 64 4.55 19.69 -0.20
C THR A 64 4.70 21.19 -0.04
N ILE A 65 5.80 21.63 0.56
CA ILE A 65 6.26 23.01 0.48
C ILE A 65 7.01 23.18 -0.85
N GLU A 66 6.35 23.82 -1.82
CA GLU A 66 6.89 23.95 -3.18
C GLU A 66 8.17 24.79 -3.23
N THR A 67 8.26 25.83 -2.41
CA THR A 67 9.47 26.64 -2.25
C THR A 67 10.56 25.81 -1.55
N PRO A 68 11.69 25.51 -2.21
CA PRO A 68 12.73 24.70 -1.61
C PRO A 68 13.46 25.43 -0.47
N LEU A 69 13.84 24.67 0.56
CA LEU A 69 14.76 25.09 1.60
C LEU A 69 16.19 24.71 1.21
N ARG A 70 17.07 25.71 1.09
CA ARG A 70 18.50 25.48 0.85
C ARG A 70 19.17 24.96 2.12
N LEU A 71 19.86 23.83 2.02
CA LEU A 71 20.66 23.27 3.11
C LEU A 71 22.15 23.30 2.74
N GLY A 72 22.99 23.63 3.71
CA GLY A 72 24.45 23.65 3.55
C GLY A 72 25.05 22.25 3.55
N LYS A 73 26.30 22.10 3.10
CA LYS A 73 27.04 20.83 3.25
C LYS A 73 27.36 20.59 4.74
N GLY A 74 27.23 19.34 5.18
CA GLY A 74 27.49 18.90 6.55
C GLY A 74 26.25 19.03 7.44
N ARG A 75 26.49 19.30 8.72
CA ARG A 75 25.46 19.31 9.75
C ARG A 75 24.50 20.49 9.62
N ASN A 76 23.22 20.21 9.43
CA ASN A 76 22.13 21.20 9.46
C ASN A 76 21.15 20.84 10.59
N VAL A 77 20.66 21.84 11.31
CA VAL A 77 19.50 21.67 12.21
C VAL A 77 18.27 22.11 11.45
N VAL A 78 17.35 21.18 11.23
CA VAL A 78 16.07 21.47 10.59
C VAL A 78 14.99 21.51 11.66
N THR A 79 14.14 22.51 11.60
CA THR A 79 13.03 22.70 12.53
C THR A 79 11.71 22.75 11.76
N LEU A 80 10.74 21.95 12.22
CA LEU A 80 9.36 21.99 11.79
C LEU A 80 8.50 22.73 12.83
N ARG A 81 7.67 23.66 12.35
CA ARG A 81 6.63 24.34 13.11
C ARG A 81 5.28 24.20 12.40
N LEU A 82 4.24 24.05 13.21
CA LEU A 82 2.84 24.04 12.77
C LEU A 82 2.14 25.22 13.42
N THR A 83 1.53 26.09 12.62
CA THR A 83 0.80 27.27 13.11
C THR A 83 -0.65 27.21 12.61
N PRO A 84 -1.66 27.14 13.49
CA PRO A 84 -3.05 27.13 13.06
C PRO A 84 -3.42 28.44 12.35
N THR A 85 -4.43 28.40 11.48
CA THR A 85 -4.93 29.58 10.77
C THR A 85 -6.43 29.75 11.03
N PRO A 86 -6.88 30.81 11.73
CA PRO A 86 -6.10 31.93 12.27
C PRO A 86 -5.18 31.55 13.46
N GLY A 87 -4.11 32.32 13.67
CA GLY A 87 -2.91 32.02 14.48
C GLY A 87 -3.08 31.53 15.91
N ASP A 88 -4.27 31.66 16.50
CA ASP A 88 -4.55 31.28 17.90
C ASP A 88 -5.68 30.23 18.02
N ALA A 89 -6.13 29.67 16.90
CA ALA A 89 -7.16 28.63 16.95
C ALA A 89 -6.63 27.39 17.67
N PRO A 90 -7.41 26.78 18.60
CA PRO A 90 -7.04 25.51 19.17
C PRO A 90 -6.95 24.48 18.05
N PHE A 91 -5.85 23.72 18.00
CA PHE A 91 -5.66 22.69 16.99
C PHE A 91 -5.03 21.47 17.64
N GLN A 92 -5.25 20.32 17.01
CA GLN A 92 -4.45 19.14 17.26
C GLN A 92 -3.84 18.69 15.95
N ALA A 93 -2.55 18.39 15.97
CA ALA A 93 -1.86 17.84 14.83
C ALA A 93 -0.88 16.74 15.24
N GLU A 94 -0.77 15.72 14.40
CA GLU A 94 0.18 14.63 14.54
C GLU A 94 0.98 14.51 13.25
N LEU A 95 2.30 14.35 13.39
CA LEU A 95 3.21 14.12 12.27
C LEU A 95 3.51 12.63 12.15
N LEU A 96 3.15 12.04 11.02
CA LEU A 96 3.60 10.68 10.67
C LEU A 96 4.98 10.71 10.05
N ALA A 97 5.20 11.62 9.09
CA ALA A 97 6.47 11.72 8.37
C ALA A 97 6.72 13.12 7.82
N LEU A 98 8.01 13.48 7.74
CA LEU A 98 8.50 14.63 7.00
C LEU A 98 9.65 14.19 6.09
N GLU A 99 9.42 14.26 4.79
CA GLU A 99 10.37 13.93 3.74
C GLU A 99 11.10 15.20 3.31
N LEU A 100 12.44 15.16 3.22
CA LEU A 100 13.23 16.21 2.58
C LEU A 100 13.83 15.66 1.30
N THR A 101 13.37 16.15 0.16
CA THR A 101 13.73 15.60 -1.15
C THR A 101 14.22 16.70 -2.09
N ARG A 102 15.34 16.44 -2.77
CA ARG A 102 15.82 17.35 -3.83
C ARG A 102 14.81 17.34 -4.99
N PRO A 103 14.40 18.49 -5.55
CA PRO A 103 13.44 18.53 -6.65
C PRO A 103 13.81 17.62 -7.84
N THR A 104 15.09 17.55 -8.19
CA THR A 104 15.59 16.69 -9.27
C THR A 104 15.43 15.20 -8.97
N VAL A 105 15.61 14.79 -7.71
CA VAL A 105 15.40 13.40 -7.28
C VAL A 105 13.91 13.06 -7.31
N ARG A 106 13.05 13.97 -6.82
CA ARG A 106 11.59 13.79 -6.87
C ARG A 106 11.11 13.62 -8.31
N ALA A 107 11.54 14.49 -9.21
CA ALA A 107 11.19 14.41 -10.63
C ALA A 107 11.67 13.10 -11.28
N ALA A 108 12.89 12.66 -10.97
CA ALA A 108 13.43 11.40 -11.48
C ALA A 108 12.64 10.18 -10.97
N LEU A 109 12.30 10.14 -9.68
CA LEU A 109 11.49 9.06 -9.09
C LEU A 109 10.07 9.03 -9.69
N HIS A 110 9.46 10.20 -9.89
CA HIS A 110 8.16 10.30 -10.55
C HIS A 110 8.20 9.75 -11.97
N GLN A 111 9.20 10.13 -12.78
CA GLN A 111 9.37 9.58 -14.13
C GLN A 111 9.59 8.07 -14.11
N GLN A 112 10.44 7.57 -13.21
CA GLN A 112 10.65 6.13 -13.07
C GLN A 112 9.37 5.37 -12.68
N ALA A 113 8.53 5.98 -11.83
CA ALA A 113 7.23 5.42 -11.48
C ALA A 113 6.28 5.37 -12.68
N LEU A 114 6.26 6.41 -13.52
CA LEU A 114 5.49 6.42 -14.77
C LEU A 114 5.98 5.36 -15.77
N GLU A 115 7.29 5.20 -15.93
CA GLU A 115 7.90 4.18 -16.80
C GLU A 115 7.62 2.74 -16.33
N THR A 116 7.52 2.54 -15.01
CA THR A 116 7.22 1.22 -14.42
C THR A 116 5.72 0.89 -14.46
N ARG A 117 4.86 1.90 -14.65
CA ARG A 117 3.40 1.77 -14.55
C ARG A 117 2.85 0.92 -15.70
N ALA A 118 2.14 -0.14 -15.36
CA ALA A 118 1.40 -0.93 -16.33
C ALA A 118 0.12 -0.21 -16.75
N ASP A 119 -0.28 -0.39 -18.01
CA ASP A 119 -1.59 0.04 -18.47
C ASP A 119 -2.68 -0.95 -18.05
N VAL A 120 -3.25 -0.70 -16.86
CA VAL A 120 -4.30 -1.55 -16.28
C VAL A 120 -5.72 -1.04 -16.56
N ARG A 121 -5.90 -0.23 -17.60
CA ARG A 121 -7.24 0.25 -18.04
C ARG A 121 -8.22 -0.87 -18.41
N TRP A 122 -7.71 -2.08 -18.64
CA TRP A 122 -8.56 -3.25 -18.79
C TRP A 122 -9.43 -3.49 -17.55
N MET A 123 -9.01 -3.09 -16.34
CA MET A 123 -9.80 -3.24 -15.12
C MET A 123 -11.13 -2.47 -15.18
N ALA A 124 -11.20 -1.32 -15.88
CA ALA A 124 -12.45 -0.58 -16.07
C ALA A 124 -13.42 -1.25 -17.07
N ARG A 125 -12.94 -2.22 -17.85
CA ARG A 125 -13.75 -2.99 -18.81
C ARG A 125 -14.28 -4.30 -18.22
N GLU A 126 -13.74 -4.68 -17.06
CA GLU A 126 -14.20 -5.82 -16.30
C GLU A 126 -15.50 -5.50 -15.56
N THR A 127 -16.31 -6.52 -15.25
CA THR A 127 -17.59 -6.35 -14.56
C THR A 127 -17.39 -6.00 -13.08
N PHE A 128 -16.91 -6.98 -12.33
CA PHE A 128 -16.51 -6.91 -10.94
C PHE A 128 -15.63 -8.12 -10.63
N GLY A 129 -15.00 -8.12 -9.46
CA GLY A 129 -14.32 -9.29 -8.92
C GLY A 129 -14.83 -9.65 -7.54
N VAL A 130 -14.46 -10.85 -7.10
CA VAL A 130 -14.79 -11.38 -5.78
C VAL A 130 -13.51 -11.62 -4.98
N GLY A 131 -13.50 -11.20 -3.73
CA GLY A 131 -12.39 -11.41 -2.80
C GLY A 131 -12.69 -12.55 -1.84
N PHE A 132 -11.70 -13.41 -1.59
CA PHE A 132 -11.80 -14.49 -0.61
C PHE A 132 -10.62 -14.43 0.36
N HIS A 133 -10.94 -14.26 1.64
CA HIS A 133 -9.96 -14.30 2.72
C HIS A 133 -9.69 -15.76 3.11
N TRP A 134 -8.69 -16.38 2.48
CA TRP A 134 -8.36 -17.79 2.67
C TRP A 134 -6.90 -18.00 3.11
N THR A 135 -6.65 -18.21 4.40
CA THR A 135 -5.30 -18.26 4.97
C THR A 135 -5.06 -19.49 5.83
N LYS A 136 -3.89 -19.55 6.48
CA LYS A 136 -3.58 -20.56 7.51
C LYS A 136 -4.63 -20.64 8.62
N ARG A 137 -5.31 -19.53 8.91
CA ARG A 137 -6.32 -19.39 9.97
C ARG A 137 -7.73 -19.72 9.51
N THR A 138 -7.95 -19.99 8.22
CA THR A 138 -9.28 -20.33 7.71
C THR A 138 -9.78 -21.66 8.31
N MET A 139 -11.01 -21.63 8.79
CA MET A 139 -11.69 -22.76 9.41
C MET A 139 -12.64 -23.45 8.43
N PRO A 140 -12.87 -24.77 8.56
CA PRO A 140 -13.97 -25.41 7.86
C PRO A 140 -15.31 -24.90 8.41
N ARG A 141 -16.39 -25.09 7.64
CA ARG A 141 -17.76 -24.73 8.07
C ARG A 141 -18.17 -25.38 9.40
N SER A 142 -17.64 -26.57 9.69
CA SER A 142 -17.91 -27.32 10.92
C SER A 142 -16.71 -28.19 11.25
N GLY A 143 -16.44 -28.36 12.56
CA GLY A 143 -15.34 -29.20 13.05
C GLY A 143 -14.06 -28.41 13.35
N PRO A 144 -12.97 -29.12 13.73
CA PRO A 144 -11.71 -28.49 14.09
C PRO A 144 -10.97 -27.91 12.87
N ALA A 145 -10.01 -27.02 13.14
CA ALA A 145 -9.13 -26.48 12.10
C ALA A 145 -8.35 -27.61 11.38
N ASN A 146 -8.30 -27.56 10.05
CA ASN A 146 -7.44 -28.46 9.28
C ASN A 146 -5.97 -28.01 9.38
N PRO A 147 -5.01 -28.97 9.42
CA PRO A 147 -3.62 -28.65 9.12
C PRO A 147 -3.53 -27.93 7.76
N TYR A 148 -2.66 -26.92 7.64
CA TYR A 148 -2.64 -26.06 6.45
C TYR A 148 -2.45 -26.83 5.15
N ALA A 149 -1.46 -27.71 5.12
CA ALA A 149 -1.17 -28.53 3.96
C ALA A 149 -2.35 -29.43 3.57
N GLN A 150 -3.12 -29.90 4.54
CA GLN A 150 -4.33 -30.67 4.29
C GLN A 150 -5.45 -29.78 3.72
N ALA A 151 -5.67 -28.59 4.29
CA ALA A 151 -6.63 -27.62 3.76
C ALA A 151 -6.30 -27.21 2.32
N VAL A 152 -5.01 -27.04 1.99
CA VAL A 152 -4.52 -26.82 0.63
C VAL A 152 -4.79 -28.04 -0.25
N ALA A 153 -4.46 -29.25 0.22
CA ALA A 153 -4.68 -30.48 -0.55
C ALA A 153 -6.15 -30.74 -0.87
N ASP A 154 -7.05 -30.43 0.07
CA ASP A 154 -8.49 -30.67 -0.05
C ASP A 154 -9.25 -29.57 -0.81
N PHE A 155 -8.57 -28.47 -1.19
CA PHE A 155 -9.22 -27.36 -1.90
C PHE A 155 -9.71 -27.80 -3.28
N ASP A 156 -11.02 -27.82 -3.47
CA ASP A 156 -11.66 -28.16 -4.75
C ASP A 156 -11.66 -26.95 -5.69
N VAL A 157 -10.60 -26.86 -6.50
CA VAL A 157 -10.36 -25.71 -7.40
C VAL A 157 -11.36 -25.62 -8.54
N ASP A 158 -11.86 -26.75 -9.04
CA ASP A 158 -12.80 -26.76 -10.16
C ASP A 158 -14.19 -26.32 -9.70
N ARG A 159 -14.63 -26.83 -8.54
CA ARG A 159 -15.87 -26.35 -7.91
C ARG A 159 -15.78 -24.88 -7.54
N PHE A 160 -14.67 -24.44 -6.95
CA PHE A 160 -14.45 -23.04 -6.63
C PHE A 160 -14.55 -22.16 -7.88
N ALA A 161 -13.83 -22.51 -8.95
CA ALA A 161 -13.83 -21.75 -10.19
C ALA A 161 -15.21 -21.74 -10.88
N GLU A 162 -15.97 -22.84 -10.79
CA GLU A 162 -17.36 -22.90 -11.26
C GLU A 162 -18.28 -21.96 -10.45
N GLN A 163 -18.13 -21.95 -9.12
CA GLN A 163 -18.89 -21.04 -8.26
C GLN A 163 -18.56 -19.58 -8.53
N VAL A 164 -17.28 -19.24 -8.75
CA VAL A 164 -16.91 -17.87 -9.13
C VAL A 164 -17.52 -17.51 -10.49
N ALA A 165 -17.42 -18.39 -11.49
CA ALA A 165 -17.99 -18.13 -12.82
C ALA A 165 -19.51 -17.92 -12.79
N SER A 166 -20.24 -18.63 -11.93
CA SER A 166 -21.69 -18.46 -11.82
C SER A 166 -22.11 -17.10 -11.24
N THR A 167 -21.20 -16.37 -10.60
CA THR A 167 -21.46 -14.98 -10.17
C THR A 167 -21.37 -13.98 -11.32
N GLY A 168 -20.66 -14.29 -12.40
CA GLY A 168 -20.31 -13.33 -13.46
C GLY A 168 -19.08 -12.46 -13.14
N ALA A 169 -18.35 -12.77 -12.06
CA ALA A 169 -17.08 -12.13 -11.76
C ALA A 169 -16.03 -12.40 -12.84
N SER A 170 -15.17 -11.42 -13.05
CA SER A 170 -14.10 -11.43 -14.07
C SER A 170 -12.70 -11.57 -13.48
N PHE A 171 -12.56 -11.36 -12.17
CA PHE A 171 -11.34 -11.60 -11.44
C PHE A 171 -11.60 -12.02 -9.98
N VAL A 172 -10.59 -12.66 -9.39
CA VAL A 172 -10.58 -13.11 -7.99
C VAL A 172 -9.42 -12.43 -7.28
N TYR A 173 -9.66 -11.90 -6.07
CA TYR A 173 -8.61 -11.65 -5.09
C TYR A 173 -8.56 -12.81 -4.12
N LEU A 174 -7.41 -13.46 -4.00
CA LEU A 174 -7.18 -14.48 -2.99
C LEU A 174 -6.12 -14.00 -1.99
N THR A 175 -6.48 -13.96 -0.72
CA THR A 175 -5.54 -13.67 0.38
C THR A 175 -4.58 -14.84 0.54
N THR A 176 -3.32 -14.69 0.12
CA THR A 176 -2.33 -15.76 0.27
C THR A 176 -1.60 -15.71 1.59
N SER A 177 -1.38 -14.50 2.13
CA SER A 177 -0.82 -14.26 3.46
C SER A 177 -1.57 -13.12 4.16
N HIS A 178 -1.98 -13.35 5.41
CA HIS A 178 -2.49 -12.34 6.34
C HIS A 178 -2.35 -12.90 7.77
N SER A 179 -1.92 -12.07 8.72
CA SER A 179 -1.57 -12.46 10.10
C SER A 179 -0.39 -13.44 10.26
N ASP A 180 -0.33 -14.51 9.46
CA ASP A 180 0.77 -15.47 9.47
C ASP A 180 1.42 -15.57 8.09
N GLN A 181 2.75 -15.72 8.04
CA GLN A 181 3.45 -15.90 6.78
C GLN A 181 3.42 -17.38 6.37
N TYR A 182 2.42 -17.72 5.56
CA TYR A 182 2.29 -19.01 4.88
C TYR A 182 1.91 -18.78 3.42
N LEU A 183 2.31 -19.68 2.53
CA LEU A 183 1.91 -19.65 1.12
C LEU A 183 1.43 -21.04 0.66
N PRO A 184 0.32 -21.14 -0.10
CA PRO A 184 -0.24 -22.42 -0.53
C PRO A 184 0.42 -22.92 -1.82
N ALA A 185 1.76 -22.84 -1.87
CA ALA A 185 2.58 -23.26 -3.00
C ALA A 185 4.02 -23.54 -2.55
N PRO A 186 4.79 -24.37 -3.29
CA PRO A 186 6.17 -24.72 -2.93
C PRO A 186 7.13 -23.59 -3.31
N ILE A 187 7.16 -22.53 -2.51
CA ILE A 187 7.97 -21.32 -2.72
C ILE A 187 9.32 -21.45 -2.01
N LYS A 188 10.38 -21.68 -2.79
CA LYS A 188 11.73 -21.97 -2.26
C LYS A 188 12.31 -20.81 -1.48
N ALA A 189 12.05 -19.59 -1.92
CA ALA A 189 12.47 -18.37 -1.25
C ALA A 189 11.92 -18.26 0.17
N LEU A 190 10.65 -18.62 0.38
CA LEU A 190 10.05 -18.63 1.71
C LEU A 190 10.65 -19.76 2.56
N ASP A 191 10.79 -20.97 2.01
CA ASP A 191 11.38 -22.10 2.72
C ASP A 191 12.84 -21.86 3.12
N ALA A 192 13.60 -21.11 2.34
CA ALA A 192 14.97 -20.73 2.68
C ALA A 192 15.06 -19.76 3.88
N ILE A 193 14.01 -18.99 4.13
CA ILE A 193 13.93 -18.05 5.27
C ILE A 193 13.36 -18.76 6.49
N LEU A 194 12.24 -19.46 6.32
CA LEU A 194 11.52 -20.13 7.38
C LEU A 194 10.84 -21.40 6.83
N PRO A 195 11.50 -22.57 6.94
CA PRO A 195 10.95 -23.83 6.46
C PRO A 195 9.59 -24.19 7.08
N GLY A 196 8.78 -24.94 6.34
CA GLY A 196 7.48 -25.43 6.82
C GLY A 196 6.36 -24.39 6.73
N ARG A 197 6.57 -23.33 5.95
CA ARG A 197 5.59 -22.26 5.69
C ARG A 197 4.95 -22.36 4.30
N THR A 198 5.29 -23.39 3.54
CA THR A 198 4.79 -23.68 2.20
C THR A 198 4.06 -25.02 2.15
N THR A 199 3.48 -25.36 1.00
CA THR A 199 2.87 -26.65 0.73
C THR A 199 3.43 -27.31 -0.51
N SER A 200 3.37 -28.64 -0.59
CA SER A 200 3.82 -29.40 -1.77
C SER A 200 2.92 -29.18 -2.98
N ARG A 201 1.59 -29.12 -2.77
CA ARG A 201 0.62 -28.70 -3.80
C ARG A 201 0.80 -27.21 -4.08
N ASP A 202 0.82 -26.87 -5.36
CA ASP A 202 0.82 -25.50 -5.86
C ASP A 202 -0.63 -25.05 -6.15
N LEU A 203 -1.34 -24.65 -5.10
CA LEU A 203 -2.74 -24.24 -5.22
C LEU A 203 -2.91 -22.99 -6.07
N ILE A 204 -1.91 -22.10 -6.06
CA ILE A 204 -1.95 -20.88 -6.87
C ILE A 204 -1.94 -21.26 -8.36
N ALA A 205 -1.06 -22.18 -8.77
CA ALA A 205 -1.04 -22.68 -10.14
C ALA A 205 -2.35 -23.39 -10.52
N ASP A 206 -2.91 -24.20 -9.62
CA ASP A 206 -4.18 -24.90 -9.86
C ASP A 206 -5.34 -23.90 -10.04
N LEU A 207 -5.42 -22.87 -9.19
CA LEU A 207 -6.41 -21.80 -9.28
C LEU A 207 -6.26 -21.01 -10.58
N ILE A 208 -5.04 -20.63 -10.95
CA ILE A 208 -4.75 -19.98 -12.23
C ILE A 208 -5.30 -20.82 -13.38
N ALA A 209 -5.00 -22.12 -13.41
CA ALA A 209 -5.45 -22.99 -14.48
C ALA A 209 -6.98 -23.14 -14.53
N ALA A 210 -7.63 -23.29 -13.38
CA ALA A 210 -9.09 -23.45 -13.29
C ALA A 210 -9.86 -22.16 -13.64
N LEU A 211 -9.38 -21.00 -13.18
CA LEU A 211 -9.99 -19.70 -13.44
C LEU A 211 -9.76 -19.25 -14.89
N LYS A 212 -8.57 -19.48 -15.45
CA LYS A 212 -8.23 -19.12 -16.84
C LYS A 212 -9.11 -19.83 -17.87
N LYS A 213 -9.49 -21.10 -17.64
CA LYS A 213 -10.47 -21.82 -18.48
C LYS A 213 -11.81 -21.10 -18.59
N ARG A 214 -12.13 -20.26 -17.61
CA ARG A 214 -13.37 -19.50 -17.46
C ARG A 214 -13.17 -18.00 -17.70
N GLN A 215 -12.00 -17.61 -18.23
CA GLN A 215 -11.62 -16.21 -18.49
C GLN A 215 -11.59 -15.32 -17.23
N ILE A 216 -11.45 -15.92 -16.05
CA ILE A 216 -11.35 -15.21 -14.77
C ILE A 216 -9.88 -15.01 -14.45
N LYS A 217 -9.50 -13.77 -14.12
CA LYS A 217 -8.14 -13.40 -13.73
C LYS A 217 -7.90 -13.65 -12.25
N LEU A 218 -6.68 -14.00 -11.86
CA LEU A 218 -6.31 -14.13 -10.45
C LEU A 218 -5.40 -12.98 -10.01
N PHE A 219 -5.77 -12.35 -8.91
CA PHE A 219 -4.92 -11.47 -8.11
C PHE A 219 -4.61 -12.14 -6.78
N LEU A 220 -3.41 -11.89 -6.26
CA LEU A 220 -3.04 -12.31 -4.92
C LEU A 220 -2.98 -11.10 -4.00
N TYR A 221 -3.73 -11.19 -2.91
CA TYR A 221 -3.50 -10.33 -1.76
C TYR A 221 -2.31 -10.89 -0.99
N TYR A 222 -1.42 -10.00 -0.57
CA TYR A 222 -0.22 -10.32 0.19
C TYR A 222 0.02 -9.29 1.29
N HIS A 223 -0.09 -9.75 2.53
CA HIS A 223 0.38 -9.03 3.70
C HIS A 223 1.84 -9.40 3.98
N LEU A 224 2.66 -8.45 4.44
CA LEU A 224 4.09 -8.62 4.78
C LEU A 224 4.43 -9.68 5.85
N GLY A 225 3.44 -10.39 6.39
CA GLY A 225 3.58 -11.22 7.59
C GLY A 225 3.71 -10.33 8.83
N PRO A 226 2.60 -10.00 9.50
CA PRO A 226 2.57 -9.00 10.55
C PRO A 226 3.13 -9.47 11.89
N ILE A 227 3.03 -8.55 12.85
CA ILE A 227 3.39 -8.62 14.27
C ILE A 227 2.94 -9.93 14.94
N GLU A 228 1.85 -10.53 14.47
CA GLU A 228 1.23 -11.74 15.02
C GLU A 228 1.96 -13.04 14.66
N ASP A 229 3.00 -13.01 13.81
CA ASP A 229 3.90 -14.14 13.54
C ASP A 229 5.32 -13.87 14.08
N PRO A 230 5.58 -14.17 15.36
CA PRO A 230 6.89 -13.91 15.98
C PRO A 230 8.04 -14.65 15.29
N ALA A 231 7.79 -15.85 14.77
CA ALA A 231 8.81 -16.64 14.11
C ALA A 231 9.20 -16.02 12.75
N TRP A 232 8.22 -15.53 11.99
CA TRP A 232 8.49 -14.76 10.76
C TRP A 232 9.20 -13.44 11.07
N SER A 233 8.71 -12.70 12.06
CA SER A 233 9.31 -11.42 12.49
C SER A 233 10.79 -11.60 12.87
N ALA A 234 11.11 -12.67 13.62
CA ALA A 234 12.47 -13.01 14.00
C ALA A 234 13.32 -13.44 12.80
N ALA A 235 12.82 -14.33 11.94
CA ALA A 235 13.57 -14.84 10.79
C ALA A 235 13.90 -13.76 9.75
N THR A 236 13.06 -12.73 9.64
CA THR A 236 13.19 -11.65 8.66
C THR A 236 13.81 -10.38 9.20
N HIS A 237 14.09 -10.30 10.50
CA HIS A 237 14.64 -9.10 11.13
C HIS A 237 13.72 -7.88 10.93
N MET A 238 12.40 -8.10 10.98
CA MET A 238 11.39 -7.07 10.69
C MET A 238 11.53 -5.82 11.58
N TRP A 239 12.03 -6.01 12.80
CA TRP A 239 12.19 -4.95 13.81
C TRP A 239 13.57 -4.29 13.81
N ASP A 240 14.49 -4.72 12.96
CA ASP A 240 15.80 -4.08 12.84
C ASP A 240 15.64 -2.68 12.23
N SER A 241 16.44 -1.72 12.71
CA SER A 241 16.43 -0.35 12.19
C SER A 241 16.86 -0.25 10.73
N ASN A 242 17.59 -1.25 10.23
CA ASN A 242 17.93 -1.40 8.84
C ASN A 242 17.04 -2.48 8.17
N PRO A 243 16.04 -2.09 7.37
CA PRO A 243 15.09 -3.00 6.77
C PRO A 243 15.60 -3.66 5.47
N THR A 244 16.88 -3.47 5.11
CA THR A 244 17.45 -3.98 3.85
C THR A 244 17.24 -5.49 3.70
N ARG A 245 17.52 -6.27 4.74
CA ARG A 245 17.32 -7.73 4.70
C ARG A 245 15.85 -8.11 4.59
N PHE A 246 14.99 -7.41 5.32
CA PHE A 246 13.55 -7.62 5.30
C PHE A 246 12.99 -7.44 3.89
N PHE A 247 13.33 -6.34 3.22
CA PHE A 247 12.88 -6.09 1.85
C PHE A 247 13.57 -6.98 0.81
N ALA A 248 14.84 -7.37 1.01
CA ALA A 248 15.49 -8.35 0.13
C ALA A 248 14.79 -9.72 0.17
N ASN A 249 14.37 -10.17 1.36
CA ASN A 249 13.56 -11.37 1.54
C ASN A 249 12.21 -11.25 0.81
N TRP A 250 11.51 -10.13 1.02
CA TRP A 250 10.25 -9.84 0.32
C TRP A 250 10.42 -9.87 -1.20
N GLN A 251 11.43 -9.18 -1.73
CA GLN A 251 11.69 -9.13 -3.17
C GLN A 251 11.99 -10.52 -3.75
N THR A 252 12.71 -11.36 -3.01
CA THR A 252 13.03 -12.72 -3.44
C THR A 252 11.77 -13.59 -3.52
N ILE A 253 10.90 -13.53 -2.51
CA ILE A 253 9.61 -14.26 -2.49
C ILE A 253 8.70 -13.79 -3.63
N ILE A 254 8.48 -12.48 -3.72
CA ILE A 254 7.58 -11.89 -4.72
C ILE A 254 8.11 -12.10 -6.14
N SER A 255 9.43 -12.02 -6.35
CA SER A 255 10.03 -12.30 -7.66
C SER A 255 9.93 -13.77 -8.04
N GLU A 256 10.10 -14.72 -7.11
CA GLU A 256 9.91 -16.15 -7.39
C GLU A 256 8.46 -16.41 -7.82
N MET A 257 7.48 -15.94 -7.06
CA MET A 257 6.07 -16.10 -7.39
C MET A 257 5.73 -15.43 -8.73
N GLY A 258 6.22 -14.21 -8.95
CA GLY A 258 6.04 -13.47 -10.20
C GLY A 258 6.64 -14.20 -11.41
N ALA A 259 7.85 -14.76 -11.29
CA ALA A 259 8.49 -15.54 -12.34
C ALA A 259 7.75 -16.85 -12.62
N ARG A 260 7.32 -17.54 -11.55
CA ARG A 260 6.63 -18.83 -11.62
C ARG A 260 5.29 -18.73 -12.35
N TYR A 261 4.47 -17.74 -12.00
CA TYR A 261 3.11 -17.59 -12.55
C TYR A 261 3.05 -16.66 -13.77
N GLY A 262 4.11 -15.89 -14.01
CA GLY A 262 4.27 -15.08 -15.21
C GLY A 262 3.07 -14.17 -15.50
N LYS A 263 2.59 -14.23 -16.74
CA LYS A 263 1.44 -13.45 -17.23
C LYS A 263 0.09 -13.94 -16.72
N ASP A 264 0.02 -15.15 -16.17
CA ASP A 264 -1.23 -15.73 -15.71
C ASP A 264 -1.62 -15.26 -14.29
N LEU A 265 -0.67 -14.69 -13.55
CA LEU A 265 -0.95 -13.87 -12.38
C LEU A 265 -1.22 -12.42 -12.80
N ALA A 266 -2.47 -12.00 -12.69
CA ALA A 266 -2.94 -10.70 -13.19
C ALA A 266 -2.50 -9.53 -12.31
N GLY A 267 -2.39 -9.72 -10.99
CA GLY A 267 -1.95 -8.65 -10.12
C GLY A 267 -1.69 -8.98 -8.66
N TRP A 268 -1.18 -7.98 -7.95
CA TRP A 268 -0.88 -7.96 -6.53
C TRP A 268 -1.67 -6.87 -5.83
N TRP A 269 -2.23 -7.24 -4.68
CA TRP A 269 -2.78 -6.32 -3.71
C TRP A 269 -1.91 -6.42 -2.45
N PHE A 270 -0.96 -5.49 -2.27
CA PHE A 270 -0.06 -5.49 -1.13
C PHE A 270 -0.66 -4.69 0.01
N ASP A 271 -0.90 -5.33 1.15
CA ASP A 271 -1.51 -4.66 2.29
C ASP A 271 -0.53 -3.77 3.08
N ASP A 272 -1.02 -2.83 3.89
CA ASP A 272 -0.24 -2.03 4.84
C ASP A 272 0.90 -1.18 4.24
N GLY A 273 0.74 -0.71 3.01
CA GLY A 273 1.66 0.21 2.33
C GLY A 273 2.13 1.40 3.18
N VAL A 274 1.26 2.07 3.94
CA VAL A 274 1.69 3.14 4.85
C VAL A 274 2.19 2.60 6.20
N TYR A 275 1.50 1.59 6.74
CA TYR A 275 1.67 1.15 8.12
C TYR A 275 2.74 0.08 8.33
N ASN A 276 3.28 -0.54 7.27
CA ASN A 276 4.37 -1.52 7.33
C ASN A 276 5.49 -1.33 6.30
N TYR A 277 5.22 -0.69 5.16
CA TYR A 277 6.26 -0.38 4.18
C TYR A 277 6.84 1.02 4.40
N TYR A 278 6.00 2.04 4.31
CA TYR A 278 6.42 3.44 4.16
C TYR A 278 7.38 3.95 5.23
N TYR A 279 7.12 3.72 6.52
CA TYR A 279 8.00 4.22 7.59
C TYR A 279 9.37 3.54 7.62
N ARG A 280 9.53 2.40 6.93
CA ARG A 280 10.81 1.71 6.74
C ARG A 280 11.59 2.26 5.55
N SER A 281 11.03 3.22 4.81
CA SER A 281 11.66 3.88 3.66
C SER A 281 12.23 2.88 2.62
N PRO A 282 11.42 1.93 2.11
CA PRO A 282 11.89 0.99 1.10
C PRO A 282 12.30 1.72 -0.18
N ASP A 283 13.19 1.08 -0.95
CA ASP A 283 13.36 1.41 -2.36
C ASP A 283 12.12 0.91 -3.13
N TRP A 284 11.11 1.78 -3.21
CA TRP A 284 9.84 1.52 -3.88
C TRP A 284 10.00 1.10 -5.34
N ALA A 285 10.97 1.67 -6.06
CA ALA A 285 11.23 1.31 -7.45
C ALA A 285 11.71 -0.15 -7.54
N SER A 286 12.59 -0.56 -6.63
CA SER A 286 13.04 -1.94 -6.56
C SER A 286 11.92 -2.91 -6.17
N LEU A 287 10.99 -2.49 -5.29
CA LEU A 287 9.86 -3.33 -4.90
C LEU A 287 8.87 -3.51 -6.05
N ALA A 288 8.52 -2.43 -6.75
CA ALA A 288 7.67 -2.51 -7.94
C ALA A 288 8.31 -3.36 -9.03
N LYS A 289 9.63 -3.22 -9.26
CA LYS A 289 10.35 -4.08 -10.21
C LYS A 289 10.24 -5.56 -9.83
N ALA A 290 10.42 -5.90 -8.55
CA ALA A 290 10.26 -7.28 -8.06
C ALA A 290 8.81 -7.79 -8.27
N ALA A 291 7.81 -6.95 -7.95
CA ALA A 291 6.40 -7.27 -8.16
C ALA A 291 6.03 -7.50 -9.63
N LYS A 292 6.84 -6.99 -10.59
CA LYS A 292 6.64 -7.12 -12.04
C LYS A 292 7.49 -8.22 -12.69
N VAL A 293 8.32 -8.95 -11.94
CA VAL A 293 9.12 -10.05 -12.49
C VAL A 293 8.21 -11.10 -13.16
N GLY A 294 8.52 -11.50 -14.39
CA GLY A 294 7.72 -12.44 -15.18
C GLY A 294 6.51 -11.83 -15.90
N ASN A 295 6.10 -10.59 -15.56
CA ASN A 295 5.05 -9.85 -16.26
C ASN A 295 5.11 -8.34 -15.95
N SER A 296 5.62 -7.55 -16.90
CA SER A 296 5.67 -6.08 -16.78
C SER A 296 4.29 -5.41 -16.79
N GLU A 297 3.25 -6.11 -17.25
CA GLU A 297 1.86 -5.62 -17.30
C GLU A 297 1.05 -6.02 -16.05
N ARG A 298 1.66 -6.73 -15.09
CA ARG A 298 0.98 -7.18 -13.86
C ARG A 298 0.52 -5.99 -13.04
N ALA A 299 -0.76 -5.95 -12.66
CA ALA A 299 -1.29 -4.87 -11.83
C ALA A 299 -0.72 -4.92 -10.40
N VAL A 300 -0.34 -3.78 -9.84
CA VAL A 300 0.24 -3.66 -8.49
C VAL A 300 -0.41 -2.49 -7.76
N CYS A 301 -0.86 -2.71 -6.53
CA CYS A 301 -1.21 -1.64 -5.61
C CYS A 301 -0.57 -1.87 -4.24
N PHE A 302 -0.29 -0.77 -3.52
CA PHE A 302 0.16 -0.78 -2.12
C PHE A 302 -0.90 -0.07 -1.27
N ASN A 303 -1.63 -0.84 -0.48
CA ASN A 303 -2.78 -0.37 0.25
C ASN A 303 -2.38 0.57 1.37
N SER A 304 -2.90 1.80 1.36
CA SER A 304 -2.65 2.76 2.44
C SER A 304 -3.75 2.75 3.51
N TRP A 305 -4.69 1.81 3.45
CA TRP A 305 -5.96 1.89 4.16
C TRP A 305 -6.58 3.28 3.95
N LYS A 306 -6.75 4.06 5.02
CA LYS A 306 -7.28 5.43 4.99
C LYS A 306 -6.20 6.49 4.80
N ALA A 307 -4.91 6.14 4.92
CA ALA A 307 -3.82 7.10 4.80
C ALA A 307 -3.55 7.50 3.35
N ALA A 308 -2.72 8.53 3.20
CA ALA A 308 -2.24 9.00 1.92
C ALA A 308 -1.48 7.92 1.14
N SER A 309 -1.37 8.08 -0.17
CA SER A 309 -0.57 7.17 -0.99
C SER A 309 0.85 6.99 -0.42
N ALA A 310 1.27 5.75 -0.23
CA ALA A 310 2.60 5.41 0.27
C ALA A 310 3.69 5.63 -0.80
N THR A 311 3.32 5.49 -2.08
CA THR A 311 4.25 5.46 -3.21
C THR A 311 3.57 5.78 -4.53
N GLU A 312 4.31 6.30 -5.50
CA GLU A 312 3.87 6.47 -6.89
C GLU A 312 4.07 5.20 -7.73
N PHE A 313 4.85 4.23 -7.23
CA PHE A 313 5.21 2.98 -7.89
C PHE A 313 4.10 1.92 -7.79
N GLN A 314 2.91 2.27 -8.27
CA GLN A 314 1.72 1.41 -8.31
C GLN A 314 0.86 1.78 -9.54
N ASP A 315 0.00 0.85 -9.94
CA ASP A 315 -0.81 0.95 -11.16
C ASP A 315 -2.26 1.33 -10.89
N TYR A 316 -2.81 0.89 -9.74
CA TYR A 316 -4.19 1.10 -9.36
C TYR A 316 -4.35 1.43 -7.88
N PHE A 317 -5.48 2.04 -7.53
CA PHE A 317 -5.85 2.35 -6.15
C PHE A 317 -6.47 1.10 -5.49
N CYS A 318 -5.96 0.68 -4.32
CA CYS A 318 -6.38 -0.57 -3.68
C CYS A 318 -7.85 -0.60 -3.22
N GLY A 319 -8.41 0.55 -2.82
CA GLY A 319 -9.85 0.70 -2.55
C GLY A 319 -10.39 -0.04 -1.32
N GLU A 320 -9.60 -0.26 -0.27
CA GLU A 320 -10.05 -0.96 0.95
C GLU A 320 -11.17 -0.22 1.71
N GLU A 321 -12.02 -0.99 2.38
CA GLU A 321 -13.09 -0.57 3.32
C GLU A 321 -14.11 0.44 2.79
N ILE A 322 -14.71 0.16 1.63
CA ILE A 322 -15.82 0.97 1.13
C ILE A 322 -17.13 0.56 1.82
N ALA A 323 -17.26 0.89 3.10
CA ALA A 323 -18.50 0.75 3.84
C ALA A 323 -19.42 1.97 3.61
N PRO A 324 -20.77 1.81 3.67
CA PRO A 324 -21.69 2.93 3.78
C PRO A 324 -21.41 3.67 5.09
N GLY A 325 -20.70 4.80 5.01
CA GLY A 325 -20.26 5.61 6.15
C GLY A 325 -18.75 5.59 6.44
N GLY A 326 -18.00 4.66 5.85
CA GLY A 326 -16.54 4.56 6.01
C GLY A 326 -15.74 5.28 4.92
N LEU A 327 -16.36 5.49 3.75
CA LEU A 327 -15.73 6.10 2.58
C LEU A 327 -16.31 7.43 2.11
N ASN A 328 -17.18 8.08 2.90
CA ASN A 328 -17.70 9.41 2.59
C ASN A 328 -16.59 10.49 2.47
N ALA A 329 -15.33 10.18 2.80
CA ALA A 329 -14.21 11.09 2.63
C ALA A 329 -13.50 10.99 1.25
N PHE A 330 -13.69 9.88 0.52
CA PHE A 330 -12.99 9.64 -0.75
C PHE A 330 -13.88 9.28 -1.91
N LEU A 331 -14.98 8.53 -1.73
CA LEU A 331 -15.93 8.26 -2.80
C LEU A 331 -17.19 9.09 -2.57
N ASN A 332 -17.63 9.77 -3.62
CA ASN A 332 -18.94 10.38 -3.70
C ASN A 332 -20.02 9.29 -3.81
N THR A 333 -21.27 9.68 -3.59
CA THR A 333 -22.45 8.79 -3.73
C THR A 333 -22.61 8.23 -5.14
N ASP A 334 -21.97 8.83 -6.14
CA ASP A 334 -21.93 8.37 -7.54
C ASP A 334 -20.81 7.35 -7.82
N GLY A 335 -20.02 6.96 -6.82
CA GLY A 335 -18.89 6.04 -6.97
C GLY A 335 -17.62 6.67 -7.54
N SER A 336 -17.57 8.01 -7.68
CA SER A 336 -16.37 8.74 -8.10
C SER A 336 -15.46 9.06 -6.92
N ILE A 337 -14.13 9.07 -7.12
CA ILE A 337 -13.19 9.50 -6.06
C ILE A 337 -13.22 11.03 -5.97
N ASN A 338 -13.91 11.61 -4.98
CA ASN A 338 -14.07 13.06 -4.79
C ASN A 338 -14.45 13.82 -6.07
N GLY A 339 -15.26 13.22 -6.95
CA GLY A 339 -15.70 13.84 -8.22
C GLY A 339 -14.63 13.84 -9.32
N THR A 340 -13.51 13.16 -9.09
CA THR A 340 -12.35 13.15 -10.00
C THR A 340 -12.40 12.00 -11.03
N LEU A 341 -13.42 11.15 -10.96
CA LEU A 341 -13.68 10.09 -11.93
C LEU A 341 -14.86 10.51 -12.82
N PRO A 342 -14.65 10.89 -14.09
CA PRO A 342 -15.73 11.24 -14.99
C PRO A 342 -16.56 10.01 -15.37
N GLU A 343 -17.88 10.16 -15.40
CA GLU A 343 -18.80 9.13 -15.91
C GLU A 343 -18.44 8.79 -17.37
N GLY A 344 -18.35 7.49 -17.68
CA GLY A 344 -17.93 7.00 -19.00
C GLY A 344 -16.44 7.22 -19.33
N GLY A 345 -15.63 7.67 -18.37
CA GLY A 345 -14.17 7.79 -18.53
C GLY A 345 -13.43 6.46 -18.58
N ASP A 346 -12.10 6.51 -18.69
CA ASP A 346 -11.24 5.30 -18.69
C ASP A 346 -10.98 4.73 -17.28
N GLY A 347 -11.64 5.29 -16.26
CA GLY A 347 -11.53 4.91 -14.85
C GLY A 347 -10.22 5.34 -14.19
N ARG A 348 -9.41 6.22 -14.82
CA ARG A 348 -8.24 6.82 -14.16
C ARG A 348 -8.63 8.03 -13.32
N ILE A 349 -8.05 8.10 -12.13
CA ILE A 349 -8.24 9.22 -11.19
C ILE A 349 -7.56 10.46 -11.79
N ALA A 350 -8.31 11.55 -12.01
CA ALA A 350 -7.78 12.71 -12.73
C ALA A 350 -6.83 13.58 -11.90
N THR A 351 -7.09 13.72 -10.60
CA THR A 351 -6.39 14.68 -9.73
C THR A 351 -6.19 14.16 -8.31
N GLY A 352 -5.38 14.86 -7.52
CA GLY A 352 -5.10 14.51 -6.13
C GLY A 352 -3.98 13.47 -5.99
N GLN A 353 -3.79 12.96 -4.78
CA GLN A 353 -2.66 12.08 -4.44
C GLN A 353 -2.67 10.70 -5.12
N PHE A 354 -3.79 10.31 -5.70
CA PHE A 354 -3.96 9.06 -6.44
C PHE A 354 -4.06 9.29 -7.96
N ALA A 355 -3.75 10.50 -8.43
CA ALA A 355 -3.86 10.85 -9.84
C ALA A 355 -3.08 9.87 -10.75
N GLY A 356 -3.70 9.54 -11.89
CA GLY A 356 -3.18 8.62 -12.88
C GLY A 356 -3.25 7.13 -12.49
N LEU A 357 -3.67 6.78 -11.27
CA LEU A 357 -3.97 5.39 -10.90
C LEU A 357 -5.32 4.99 -11.48
N GLN A 358 -5.44 3.72 -11.86
CA GLN A 358 -6.73 3.12 -12.14
C GLN A 358 -7.55 3.05 -10.84
N ALA A 359 -8.78 3.54 -10.86
CA ALA A 359 -9.66 3.42 -9.72
C ALA A 359 -10.08 1.96 -9.52
N ALA A 360 -10.09 1.51 -8.26
CA ALA A 360 -10.73 0.28 -7.85
C ALA A 360 -11.36 0.47 -6.47
N ALA A 361 -12.27 -0.44 -6.15
CA ALA A 361 -13.13 -0.36 -4.99
C ALA A 361 -13.36 -1.77 -4.43
N MET A 362 -13.14 -1.96 -3.12
CA MET A 362 -13.36 -3.23 -2.42
C MET A 362 -14.38 -3.05 -1.30
N PHE A 363 -15.47 -3.82 -1.40
CA PHE A 363 -16.61 -3.77 -0.49
C PHE A 363 -16.68 -5.07 0.30
N VAL A 364 -16.90 -4.96 1.60
CA VAL A 364 -17.15 -6.13 2.46
C VAL A 364 -18.62 -6.52 2.31
N VAL A 365 -18.85 -7.75 1.89
CA VAL A 365 -20.21 -8.32 1.75
C VAL A 365 -20.62 -9.18 2.95
N GLU A 366 -19.65 -9.57 3.79
CA GLU A 366 -19.83 -10.27 5.06
C GLU A 366 -19.72 -9.28 6.24
N THR A 367 -19.76 -9.78 7.48
CA THR A 367 -19.68 -8.92 8.68
C THR A 367 -18.31 -8.29 8.92
N ASP A 368 -17.24 -8.89 8.40
CA ASP A 368 -15.85 -8.48 8.63
C ASP A 368 -14.95 -8.96 7.46
N TRP A 369 -13.75 -8.38 7.35
CA TRP A 369 -12.69 -8.77 6.41
C TRP A 369 -12.05 -10.10 6.75
N VAL A 370 -11.90 -10.36 8.05
CA VAL A 370 -11.28 -11.56 8.59
C VAL A 370 -12.35 -12.49 9.14
N HIS A 371 -12.10 -13.79 9.05
CA HIS A 371 -12.87 -14.74 9.82
C HIS A 371 -12.50 -14.58 11.31
N THR A 372 -13.31 -13.83 12.05
CA THR A 372 -13.30 -13.84 13.51
C THR A 372 -13.99 -15.13 14.00
N PRO A 373 -13.36 -15.94 14.89
CA PRO A 373 -13.96 -17.15 15.44
C PRO A 373 -15.28 -16.94 16.17
#